data_AF-A0A2J9E647-F1
#
_entry.id   AF-A0A2J9E647-F1
#
_cell.length_a   1.000
_cell.length_b   1.000
_cell.length_c   1.000
_cell.angle_alpha   90.00
_cell.angle_beta   90.00
_cell.angle_gamma   90.00
#
_symmetry.space_group_name_H-M   'P 1'
#
loop_
_entity.id
_entity.type
_entity.pdbx_description
1 polymer ?
#
loop_
_entity_poly.entity_id
_entity_poly.type
_entity_poly.pdbx_seq_one_letter_code
_entity_poly.pdbx_strand_id
1 'polypeptide(L)' 'MKTPRPRRPTGRWVYYILYDGIIWPCPVRWEWESGFGGWLPFYYSPTFEFVAGDPGKAYRIARSDVRAKRREQEEREYV' A
#
# COMPACT_ATOMS: atom_id res chain seq x y z
N MET A 1 26.05 -10.53 17.61
CA MET A 1 25.56 -9.14 17.41
C MET A 1 24.09 -9.22 17.06
N LYS A 2 23.19 -8.61 17.83
CA LYS A 2 21.76 -8.55 17.44
C LYS A 2 21.63 -7.49 16.36
N THR A 3 21.45 -7.89 15.10
CA THR A 3 21.16 -6.95 14.02
C THR A 3 19.88 -6.20 14.40
N PRO A 4 19.91 -4.87 14.54
CA PRO A 4 18.72 -4.12 14.92
C PRO A 4 17.67 -4.29 13.82
N ARG A 5 16.41 -4.48 14.23
CA ARG A 5 15.30 -4.57 13.27
C ARG A 5 15.28 -3.27 12.44
N PRO A 6 15.23 -3.35 11.10
CA PRO A 6 15.13 -2.16 10.26
C PRO A 6 13.87 -1.38 10.62
N ARG A 7 13.87 -0.07 10.34
CA ARG A 7 12.72 0.79 10.64
C ARG A 7 11.51 0.38 9.81
N ARG A 8 10.33 0.41 10.42
CA ARG A 8 9.06 0.18 9.72
C ARG A 8 8.87 1.21 8.60
N PRO A 9 8.44 0.81 7.39
CA PRO A 9 8.07 1.76 6.35
C PRO A 9 7.00 2.75 6.84
N THR A 10 7.17 4.03 6.52
CA THR A 10 6.29 5.11 6.97
C THR A 10 5.46 5.68 5.81
N GLY A 11 4.36 6.35 6.14
CA GLY A 11 3.44 6.93 5.15
C GLY A 11 2.30 5.99 4.74
N ARG A 12 1.53 6.42 3.75
CA ARG A 12 0.44 5.62 3.18
C ARG A 12 0.97 4.78 2.03
N TRP A 13 0.65 3.49 2.06
CA TRP A 13 1.08 2.53 1.06
C TRP A 13 -0.15 1.79 0.51
N VAL A 14 -0.10 1.43 -0.76
CA VAL A 14 -1.14 0.68 -1.47
C VAL A 14 -0.51 -0.47 -2.22
N TYR A 15 -1.17 -1.61 -2.20
CA TYR A 15 -0.88 -2.78 -3.01
C TYR A 15 -1.93 -2.86 -4.10
N TYR A 16 -1.54 -2.77 -5.36
CA TYR A 16 -2.48 -2.88 -6.46
C TYR A 16 -2.55 -4.33 -6.91
N ILE A 17 -3.76 -4.87 -7.00
CA ILE A 17 -3.99 -6.19 -7.59
C ILE A 17 -4.99 -6.10 -8.73
N LEU A 18 -4.83 -6.96 -9.73
CA LEU A 18 -5.81 -7.14 -10.80
C LEU A 18 -6.77 -8.25 -10.39
N TYR A 19 -8.05 -7.92 -10.23
CA TYR A 19 -9.09 -8.88 -9.89
C TYR A 19 -10.37 -8.54 -10.67
N ASP A 20 -10.91 -9.54 -11.37
CA ASP A 20 -12.08 -9.42 -12.23
C ASP A 20 -11.98 -8.27 -13.26
N GLY A 21 -10.81 -8.14 -13.89
CA GLY A 21 -10.53 -7.09 -14.88
C GLY A 21 -10.35 -5.68 -14.29
N ILE A 22 -10.44 -5.51 -12.98
CA ILE A 22 -10.33 -4.22 -12.29
C ILE A 22 -9.03 -4.15 -11.49
N ILE A 23 -8.37 -2.99 -11.52
CA ILE A 23 -7.23 -2.71 -10.62
C ILE A 23 -7.78 -2.24 -9.28
N TRP A 24 -7.54 -3.05 -8.24
CA TRP A 24 -7.98 -2.77 -6.88
C TRP A 24 -6.87 -2.11 -6.08
N PRO A 25 -7.11 -0.92 -5.49
CA PRO A 25 -6.19 -0.32 -4.54
C PRO A 25 -6.40 -0.91 -3.14
N CYS A 26 -5.50 -1.77 -2.68
CA CYS A 26 -5.57 -2.36 -1.36
C CYS A 26 -4.64 -1.60 -0.38
N PRO A 27 -5.17 -0.88 0.63
CA PRO A 27 -4.34 -0.20 1.62
C PRO A 27 -3.43 -1.17 2.37
N VAL A 28 -2.16 -0.81 2.54
CA VAL A 28 -1.15 -1.66 3.15
C VAL A 28 -0.95 -1.34 4.62
N ARG A 29 -0.93 -2.40 5.44
CA ARG A 29 -0.45 -2.41 6.82
C ARG A 29 0.90 -3.14 6.87
N TRP A 30 1.92 -2.51 7.44
CA TRP A 30 3.24 -3.13 7.58
C TRP A 30 3.34 -3.92 8.88
N GLU A 31 3.70 -5.20 8.79
CA GLU A 31 3.91 -6.09 9.94
C GLU A 31 5.28 -6.76 9.86
N TRP A 32 5.88 -7.01 11.02
CA TRP A 32 7.19 -7.64 11.12
C TRP A 32 7.03 -9.15 11.10
N GLU A 33 7.55 -9.82 10.07
CA GLU A 33 7.56 -11.27 9.99
C GLU A 33 8.93 -11.80 10.37
N SER A 34 8.99 -12.55 11.47
CA SER A 34 10.27 -13.05 12.01
C SER A 34 10.87 -14.16 11.14
N GLY A 35 10.04 -14.94 10.45
CA GLY A 35 10.51 -15.98 9.52
C GLY A 35 11.18 -15.42 8.27
N PHE A 36 10.73 -14.25 7.81
CA PHE A 36 11.32 -13.52 6.67
C PHE A 36 12.39 -12.50 7.10
N GLY A 37 12.47 -12.16 8.39
CA GLY A 37 13.39 -11.15 8.89
C GLY A 37 13.12 -9.75 8.33
N GLY A 38 11.87 -9.44 7.99
CA GLY A 38 11.52 -8.24 7.23
C GLY A 38 10.12 -7.70 7.55
N TRP A 39 9.89 -6.47 7.09
CA TRP A 39 8.55 -5.87 7.09
C TRP A 39 7.80 -6.34 5.85
N LEU A 40 6.64 -6.97 6.06
CA LEU A 40 5.77 -7.41 4.97
C LEU A 40 4.54 -6.50 4.85
N PRO A 41 4.11 -6.20 3.62
CA PRO A 41 2.89 -5.45 3.37
C PRO A 41 1.69 -6.40 3.46
N PHE A 42 0.86 -6.25 4.48
CA PHE A 42 -0.42 -6.93 4.59
C PHE A 42 -1.55 -6.06 4.04
N TYR A 43 -2.48 -6.66 3.32
CA TYR A 43 -3.64 -5.97 2.77
C TYR A 43 -4.86 -6.90 2.70
N TYR A 44 -6.04 -6.31 2.63
CA TYR A 44 -7.27 -7.07 2.31
C TYR A 44 -7.44 -7.16 0.80
N SER A 45 -7.61 -8.38 0.29
CA SER A 45 -7.95 -8.62 -1.10
C SER A 45 -9.43 -8.23 -1.38
N PRO A 46 -9.83 -8.13 -2.66
CA PRO A 46 -11.22 -7.99 -3.08
C PRO A 46 -12.12 -9.15 -2.64
N THR A 47 -11.52 -10.30 -2.31
CA THR A 47 -12.20 -11.47 -1.73
C THR A 47 -12.30 -11.39 -0.19
N PHE A 48 -11.91 -10.27 0.42
CA PHE A 48 -11.85 -10.04 1.87
C PHE A 48 -10.88 -10.94 2.64
N GLU A 49 -9.91 -11.54 1.94
CA GLU A 49 -8.85 -12.32 2.56
C GLU A 49 -7.72 -11.40 3.01
N PHE A 50 -7.09 -11.74 4.13
CA PHE A 50 -5.95 -10.98 4.64
C PHE A 50 -4.65 -11.61 4.14
N VAL A 51 -3.96 -10.92 3.24
CA VAL A 51 -2.85 -11.48 2.44
C VAL A 51 -1.56 -10.71 2.71
N ALA A 52 -0.45 -11.45 2.85
CA ALA A 52 0.90 -10.89 2.83
C ALA A 52 1.38 -10.73 1.37
N GLY A 53 1.72 -9.51 0.99
CA GLY A 53 2.23 -9.19 -0.34
C GLY A 53 3.75 -9.20 -0.44
N ASP A 54 4.23 -9.15 -1.67
CA ASP A 54 5.63 -8.85 -1.98
C ASP A 54 5.99 -7.39 -1.63
N PRO A 55 6.95 -7.13 -0.72
CA PRO A 55 7.38 -5.78 -0.36
C PRO A 55 7.79 -4.90 -1.55
N GLY A 56 8.35 -5.49 -2.62
CA GLY A 56 8.78 -4.76 -3.82
C GLY A 56 7.64 -4.25 -4.70
N LYS A 57 6.42 -4.72 -4.48
CA LYS A 57 5.22 -4.34 -5.25
C LYS A 57 4.32 -3.35 -4.51
N ALA A 58 4.60 -3.05 -3.24
CA ALA A 58 3.89 -2.03 -2.49
C ALA A 58 4.29 -0.63 -3.00
N TYR A 59 3.30 0.22 -3.26
CA TYR A 59 3.53 1.58 -3.76
C TYR A 59 3.26 2.62 -2.68
N ARG A 60 4.17 3.58 -2.51
CA ARG A 60 4.01 4.69 -1.56
C ARG A 60 3.21 5.81 -2.18
N ILE A 61 2.11 6.21 -1.55
CA ILE A 61 1.36 7.40 -1.96
C ILE A 61 2.12 8.64 -1.46
N ALA A 62 2.63 9.47 -2.38
CA ALA A 62 3.20 10.76 -2.02
C ALA A 62 2.09 11.75 -1.61
N ARG A 63 2.37 12.61 -0.62
CA ARG A 63 1.40 13.60 -0.13
C ARG A 63 1.06 14.66 -1.18
N SER A 64 1.98 14.95 -2.10
CA SER A 64 1.77 15.83 -3.25
C SER A 64 0.68 15.30 -4.17
N ASP A 65 0.71 14.00 -4.45
CA ASP A 65 -0.13 13.35 -5.46
C ASP A 65 -1.60 13.33 -5.03
N VAL A 66 -1.84 13.19 -3.72
CA VAL A 66 -3.20 13.26 -3.15
C VAL A 66 -3.80 14.66 -3.27
N ARG A 67 -2.99 15.72 -3.07
CA ARG A 67 -3.46 17.11 -3.19
C ARG A 67 -3.72 17.50 -4.65
N ALA A 68 -2.85 17.08 -5.56
CA ALA A 68 -3.01 17.31 -6.98
C ALA A 68 -4.27 16.63 -7.53
N LYS A 69 -4.48 15.34 -7.23
CA LYS A 69 -5.68 14.60 -7.67
C LYS A 69 -6.98 15.16 -7.11
N ARG A 70 -6.97 15.65 -5.87
CA ARG A 70 -8.16 16.28 -5.27
C ARG A 70 -8.55 17.56 -6.02
N ARG A 71 -7.56 18.38 -6.40
CA ARG A 71 -7.79 19.60 -7.17
C ARG A 71 -8.33 19.31 -8.57
N GLU A 72 -7.79 18.29 -9.25
CA GLU A 72 -8.29 17.83 -10.55
C GLU A 72 -9.72 17.27 -10.49
N GLN A 73 -10.09 16.60 -9.39
CA GLN A 73 -11.46 16.12 -9.17
C GLN A 73 -12.44 17.28 -8.95
N GLU A 74 -12.07 18.26 -8.12
CA GLU A 74 -12.86 19.48 -7.91
C GLU A 74 -13.03 20.25 -9.22
N GLU A 75 -12.00 20.39 -10.05
CA GLU A 75 -12.11 21.07 -11.36
C GLU A 75 -13.01 20.34 -12.36
N ARG A 76 -13.18 19.01 -12.27
CA ARG A 76 -14.07 18.23 -13.15
C ARG A 76 -15.53 18.22 -12.70
N GLU A 77 -15.80 18.47 -11.43
CA GLU A 77 -17.17 18.48 -10.87
C GLU A 77 -17.92 19.78 -11.16
N TYR A 78 -17.19 20.85 -11.54
CA TYR A 78 -17.75 22.17 -11.87
C TYR A 78 -17.75 22.50 -13.38
N VAL A 79 -17.51 21.52 -14.27
CA VAL A 79 -17.58 21.66 -15.74
C VAL A 79 -18.70 20.77 -16.29
#